data_AF-M6ZZ02-F1
#
_entry.id   AF-M6ZZ02-F1
#
_cell.length_a   1.000
_cell.length_b   1.000
_cell.length_c   1.000
_cell.angle_alpha   90.00
_cell.angle_beta   90.00
_cell.angle_gamma   90.00
#
_symmetry.space_group_name_H-M   'P 1'
#
loop_
_entity.id
_entity.type
_entity.pdbx_description
1 polymer ?
#
loop_
_entity_poly.entity_id
_entity_poly.type
_entity_poly.pdbx_seq_one_letter_code
_entity_poly.pdbx_strand_id
1 'polypeptide(L)'
;MIRFLQVRFDELPVSKIFQLGNKDFEFEFRYNSRFDFITLYVKDGLDILHTSKLSYGIDCMLGFANFSLVPLCLGDLSNEGYSNLQVNKNTFGNNVFLFLMTGRIYKCISIILNLCIIILLYTYLRIGRFNMQFLRQVEVRIESPDGRVKIFSHDSKGANLFSIEFDVLFDKTNLTTISLYNVLNSTVDMCAPKTGKKKSDTIHSRAELFVGYGNDLSLVAKGDILQHKVSARGPDRILEFKISDLLNQLYSFSVIETFQKTLVSSILTQLFAKYNITYFALRFSEDALIDKITFSGESLGYVIDRLSKQVKARRYFQLGKLIIEDNNWTTRHKSKEIVLLDRTSGLIGNPQKTKSGWKVKCLLNPLITKGEKVHLSFHNNTTNSKIDSEFLVLKGQHKGGSRTVDYFTEFECKAV
;
A
#
# COMPACT_ATOMS: atom_id res chain seq x y z
N MET A 1 1.91 -25.28 -31.73
CA MET A 1 2.23 -26.53 -31.02
C MET A 1 2.18 -26.26 -29.53
N ILE A 2 1.53 -27.12 -28.74
CA ILE A 2 1.48 -27.01 -27.27
C ILE A 2 2.61 -27.89 -26.72
N ARG A 3 3.49 -27.33 -25.90
CA ARG A 3 4.58 -28.06 -25.25
C ARG A 3 4.44 -27.97 -23.73
N PHE A 4 4.31 -29.11 -23.07
CA PHE A 4 4.35 -29.18 -21.61
C PHE A 4 5.76 -28.86 -21.10
N LEU A 5 5.85 -27.94 -20.16
CA LEU A 5 7.08 -27.57 -19.48
C LEU A 5 7.08 -28.29 -18.12
N GLN A 6 7.72 -29.46 -18.09
CA GLN A 6 7.76 -30.30 -16.90
C GLN A 6 8.62 -29.63 -15.83
N VAL A 7 7.99 -28.87 -14.93
CA VAL A 7 8.59 -28.23 -13.76
C VAL A 7 7.77 -28.64 -12.55
N ARG A 8 8.44 -29.16 -11.52
CA ARG A 8 7.78 -29.58 -10.27
C ARG A 8 8.18 -28.66 -9.12
N PHE A 9 7.36 -28.60 -8.07
CA PHE A 9 7.61 -27.71 -6.95
C PHE A 9 8.90 -28.07 -6.18
N ASP A 10 9.20 -29.36 -6.03
CA ASP A 10 10.41 -29.87 -5.38
C ASP A 10 11.71 -29.49 -6.10
N GLU A 11 11.61 -29.08 -7.37
CA GLU A 11 12.74 -28.59 -8.15
C GLU A 11 13.05 -27.11 -7.87
N LEU A 12 12.16 -26.36 -7.21
CA LEU A 12 12.33 -24.91 -7.01
C LEU A 12 13.40 -24.57 -5.96
N PRO A 13 14.27 -23.58 -6.21
CA PRO A 13 14.35 -22.75 -7.41
C PRO A 13 15.01 -23.48 -8.59
N VAL A 14 14.44 -23.37 -9.79
CA VAL A 14 14.96 -24.03 -11.01
C VAL A 14 15.02 -23.08 -12.18
N SER A 15 16.08 -23.18 -12.98
CA SER A 15 16.21 -22.53 -14.28
C SER A 15 16.15 -23.57 -15.40
N LYS A 16 15.33 -23.32 -16.42
CA LYS A 16 15.25 -24.14 -17.63
C LYS A 16 15.32 -23.26 -18.88
N ILE A 17 16.03 -23.72 -19.90
CA ILE A 17 16.15 -22.99 -21.16
C ILE A 17 15.00 -23.40 -22.07
N PHE A 18 14.26 -22.42 -22.59
CA PHE A 18 13.22 -22.63 -23.58
C PHE A 18 13.49 -21.80 -24.83
N GLN A 19 13.40 -22.45 -25.98
CA GLN A 19 13.51 -21.80 -27.28
C GLN A 19 12.18 -21.12 -27.63
N LEU A 20 12.21 -19.81 -27.87
CA LEU A 20 11.09 -19.02 -28.38
C LEU A 20 11.46 -18.43 -29.73
N GLY A 21 10.80 -18.90 -30.79
CA GLY A 21 11.22 -18.59 -32.17
C GLY A 21 12.60 -19.17 -32.44
N ASN A 22 13.55 -18.31 -32.83
CA ASN A 22 14.93 -18.71 -33.16
C ASN A 22 15.93 -18.39 -32.03
N LYS A 23 15.44 -18.07 -30.82
CA LYS A 23 16.28 -17.64 -29.70
C LYS A 23 15.96 -18.42 -28.44
N ASP A 24 17.01 -18.75 -27.68
CA ASP A 24 16.91 -19.41 -26.39
C ASP A 24 16.78 -18.39 -25.26
N PHE A 25 15.88 -18.67 -24.33
CA PHE A 25 15.66 -17.85 -23.15
C PHE A 25 15.70 -18.72 -21.90
N GLU A 26 16.30 -18.23 -20.82
CA GLU A 26 16.32 -18.90 -19.53
C GLU A 26 15.08 -18.52 -18.73
N PHE A 27 14.28 -19.51 -18.34
CA PHE A 27 13.12 -19.34 -17.47
C PHE A 27 13.48 -19.83 -16.08
N GLU A 28 13.51 -18.93 -15.12
CA GLU A 28 13.78 -19.22 -13.72
C GLU A 28 12.49 -19.16 -12.90
N PHE A 29 12.23 -20.20 -12.12
CA PHE A 29 11.07 -20.32 -11.24
C PHE A 29 11.53 -20.29 -9.78
N ARG A 30 10.88 -19.46 -8.95
CA ARG A 30 11.19 -19.33 -7.52
C ARG A 30 9.93 -19.31 -6.67
N TYR A 31 9.97 -20.00 -5.53
CA TYR A 31 8.88 -19.97 -4.56
C TYR A 31 9.06 -18.85 -3.53
N ASN A 32 7.98 -18.13 -3.23
CA ASN A 32 7.88 -17.14 -2.17
C ASN A 32 7.14 -17.74 -0.97
N SER A 33 7.88 -18.07 0.09
CA SER A 33 7.31 -18.70 1.29
C SER A 33 6.50 -17.75 2.17
N ARG A 34 6.73 -16.43 2.09
CA ARG A 34 6.02 -15.43 2.91
C ARG A 34 4.58 -15.23 2.45
N PHE A 35 4.34 -15.30 1.15
CA PHE A 35 3.03 -15.01 0.54
C PHE A 35 2.46 -16.18 -0.27
N ASP A 36 3.11 -17.35 -0.17
CA ASP A 36 2.69 -18.63 -0.76
C ASP A 36 2.39 -18.57 -2.27
N PHE A 37 3.38 -18.16 -3.08
CA PHE A 37 3.24 -18.15 -4.54
C PHE A 37 4.55 -18.41 -5.28
N ILE A 38 4.49 -18.64 -6.60
CA ILE A 38 5.65 -18.90 -7.45
C ILE A 38 5.85 -17.75 -8.46
N THR A 39 7.08 -17.27 -8.57
CA THR A 39 7.50 -16.26 -9.54
C THR A 39 8.23 -16.92 -10.70
N LEU A 40 7.93 -16.46 -11.92
CA LEU A 40 8.66 -16.72 -13.15
C LEU A 40 9.50 -15.50 -13.52
N TYR A 41 10.75 -15.75 -13.91
CA TYR A 41 11.63 -14.78 -14.56
C TYR A 41 12.05 -15.34 -15.92
N VAL A 42 12.02 -14.51 -16.96
CA VAL A 42 12.57 -14.86 -18.27
C VAL A 42 13.77 -13.99 -18.55
N LYS A 43 14.87 -14.63 -18.92
CA LYS A 43 16.17 -14.01 -19.11
C LYS A 43 16.76 -14.33 -20.48
N ASP A 44 17.65 -13.45 -20.90
CA ASP A 44 18.52 -13.61 -22.06
C ASP A 44 19.94 -13.30 -21.59
N GLY A 45 20.71 -14.35 -21.30
CA GLY A 45 21.96 -14.22 -20.56
C GLY A 45 21.73 -13.63 -19.17
N LEU A 46 22.29 -12.44 -18.91
CA LEU A 46 22.18 -11.75 -17.62
C LEU A 46 20.98 -10.79 -17.51
N ASP A 47 20.29 -10.52 -18.63
CA ASP A 47 19.19 -9.56 -18.69
C ASP A 47 17.86 -10.23 -18.37
N ILE A 48 17.13 -9.70 -17.38
CA ILE A 48 15.76 -10.13 -17.08
C ILE A 48 14.83 -9.37 -18.02
N LEU A 49 14.24 -10.09 -18.96
CA LEU A 49 13.33 -9.53 -19.96
C LEU A 49 11.90 -9.49 -19.48
N HIS A 50 11.51 -10.42 -18.59
CA HIS A 50 10.15 -10.51 -18.08
C HIS A 50 10.11 -11.11 -16.68
N THR A 51 9.12 -10.68 -15.89
CA THR A 51 8.82 -11.29 -14.59
C THR A 51 7.32 -11.34 -14.36
N SER A 52 6.84 -12.44 -13.80
CA SER A 52 5.42 -12.63 -13.53
C SER A 52 5.20 -13.60 -12.38
N LYS A 53 4.09 -13.44 -11.65
CA LYS A 53 3.61 -14.44 -10.70
C LYS A 53 2.81 -15.49 -11.46
N LEU A 54 3.13 -16.77 -11.27
CA LEU A 54 2.31 -17.85 -11.81
C LEU A 54 0.93 -17.81 -11.15
N SER A 55 -0.10 -17.74 -11.99
CA SER A 55 -1.49 -17.67 -11.58
C SER A 55 -2.31 -18.50 -12.56
N TYR A 56 -3.15 -19.40 -12.06
CA TYR A 56 -3.93 -20.29 -12.90
C TYR A 56 -4.87 -19.48 -13.81
N GLY A 57 -5.00 -19.88 -15.07
CA GLY A 57 -5.89 -19.23 -16.04
C GLY A 57 -5.42 -17.85 -16.53
N ILE A 58 -4.23 -17.40 -16.13
CA ILE A 58 -3.65 -16.10 -16.52
C ILE A 58 -2.44 -16.35 -17.42
N ASP A 59 -2.38 -15.67 -18.57
CA ASP A 59 -1.18 -15.63 -19.41
C ASP A 59 -0.05 -14.93 -18.65
N CYS A 60 0.94 -15.70 -18.23
CA CYS A 60 2.06 -15.21 -17.45
C CYS A 60 3.12 -14.46 -18.29
N MET A 61 2.99 -14.41 -19.62
CA MET A 61 3.97 -13.83 -20.56
C MET A 61 3.36 -12.77 -21.51
N LEU A 62 2.22 -12.19 -21.13
CA LEU A 62 1.45 -11.23 -21.92
C LEU A 62 2.35 -10.10 -22.48
N GLY A 63 2.50 -10.04 -23.81
CA GLY A 63 3.32 -9.05 -24.51
C GLY A 63 4.77 -9.47 -24.82
N PHE A 64 5.21 -10.64 -24.36
CA PHE A 64 6.55 -11.20 -24.65
C PHE A 64 6.47 -12.42 -25.56
N ALA A 65 5.55 -13.34 -25.28
CA ALA A 65 5.17 -14.48 -26.13
C ALA A 65 3.79 -14.99 -25.69
N ASN A 66 3.03 -15.67 -26.56
CA ASN A 66 1.75 -16.28 -26.17
C ASN A 66 2.02 -17.52 -25.32
N PHE A 67 1.99 -17.39 -23.99
CA PHE A 67 1.96 -18.55 -23.10
C PHE A 67 0.58 -18.66 -22.48
N SER A 68 0.16 -19.86 -22.11
CA SER A 68 -1.08 -20.02 -21.36
C SER A 68 -0.89 -21.18 -20.40
N LEU A 69 -1.22 -20.94 -19.14
CA LEU A 69 -1.42 -21.99 -18.16
C LEU A 69 -2.78 -22.63 -18.48
N VAL A 70 -2.79 -23.55 -19.43
CA VAL A 70 -4.00 -24.21 -19.95
C VAL A 70 -4.35 -25.43 -19.06
N PRO A 71 -5.64 -25.75 -18.86
CA PRO A 71 -6.04 -26.85 -17.99
C PRO A 71 -5.64 -28.27 -18.46
N LEU A 72 -5.87 -29.26 -17.58
CA LEU A 72 -5.61 -30.69 -17.76
C LEU A 72 -6.25 -31.30 -19.01
N CYS A 73 -7.42 -30.80 -19.46
CA CYS A 73 -8.07 -31.23 -20.70
C CYS A 73 -8.92 -30.11 -21.35
N LEU A 74 -9.29 -30.29 -22.63
CA LEU A 74 -10.08 -29.31 -23.41
C LEU A 74 -11.43 -28.93 -22.77
N GLY A 75 -12.02 -29.81 -21.93
CA GLY A 75 -13.28 -29.54 -21.23
C GLY A 75 -13.19 -28.49 -20.12
N ASP A 76 -12.03 -28.35 -19.50
CA ASP A 76 -11.81 -27.41 -18.39
C ASP A 76 -11.73 -25.94 -18.85
N LEU A 77 -11.53 -25.69 -20.15
CA LEU A 77 -11.58 -24.36 -20.76
C LEU A 77 -12.97 -23.71 -20.66
N SER A 78 -14.00 -24.53 -20.46
CA SER A 78 -15.40 -24.10 -20.34
C SER A 78 -15.89 -23.98 -18.90
N ASN A 79 -15.03 -24.28 -17.91
CA ASN A 79 -15.42 -24.44 -16.52
C ASN A 79 -15.02 -23.20 -15.69
N GLU A 80 -16.01 -22.38 -15.31
CA GLU A 80 -15.80 -21.11 -14.58
C GLU A 80 -15.22 -21.29 -13.15
N GLY A 81 -15.24 -22.52 -12.63
CA GLY A 81 -14.88 -22.87 -11.25
C GLY A 81 -13.38 -22.80 -10.89
N TYR A 82 -12.49 -22.55 -11.84
CA TYR A 82 -11.04 -22.57 -11.60
C TYR A 82 -10.37 -21.19 -11.57
N SER A 83 -11.13 -20.11 -11.74
CA SER A 83 -10.65 -18.71 -11.74
C SER A 83 -9.94 -18.26 -10.45
N ASN A 84 -10.01 -19.04 -9.37
CA ASN A 84 -9.44 -18.74 -8.05
C ASN A 84 -8.37 -19.76 -7.57
N LEU A 85 -7.86 -20.65 -8.45
CA LEU A 85 -6.88 -21.64 -8.02
C LEU A 85 -5.49 -21.02 -7.83
N GLN A 86 -5.07 -20.87 -6.57
CA GLN A 86 -3.75 -20.34 -6.21
C GLN A 86 -2.64 -21.30 -6.65
N VAL A 87 -1.63 -20.81 -7.37
CA VAL A 87 -0.43 -21.58 -7.75
C VAL A 87 0.61 -21.44 -6.64
N ASN A 88 0.78 -22.50 -5.85
CA ASN A 88 1.59 -22.54 -4.64
C ASN A 88 2.26 -23.90 -4.44
N LYS A 89 2.83 -24.13 -3.26
CA LYS A 89 3.51 -25.40 -2.91
C LYS A 89 2.66 -26.65 -3.14
N ASN A 90 1.36 -26.55 -2.88
CA ASN A 90 0.49 -27.72 -2.91
C ASN A 90 -0.08 -27.97 -4.32
N THR A 91 -0.16 -26.93 -5.16
CA THR A 91 -0.83 -27.00 -6.46
C THR A 91 0.13 -27.09 -7.64
N PHE A 92 1.30 -26.45 -7.60
CA PHE A 92 2.24 -26.42 -8.73
C PHE A 92 2.98 -27.74 -8.95
N GLY A 93 2.91 -28.28 -10.16
CA GLY A 93 3.49 -29.59 -10.51
C GLY A 93 2.65 -30.80 -10.09
N ASN A 94 1.55 -30.58 -9.35
CA ASN A 94 0.57 -31.60 -8.97
C ASN A 94 -0.74 -31.43 -9.78
N ASN A 95 -1.40 -30.27 -9.59
CA ASN A 95 -2.70 -29.96 -10.19
C ASN A 95 -2.62 -28.77 -11.17
N VAL A 96 -1.49 -28.04 -11.18
CA VAL A 96 -1.21 -26.93 -12.09
C VAL A 96 0.08 -27.20 -12.84
N PHE A 97 -0.02 -27.18 -14.17
CA PHE A 97 1.05 -27.51 -15.11
C PHE A 97 1.33 -26.34 -16.05
N LEU A 98 2.60 -26.12 -16.39
CA LEU A 98 3.00 -25.04 -17.29
C LEU A 98 3.03 -25.53 -18.75
N PHE A 99 2.36 -24.80 -19.64
CA PHE A 99 2.36 -25.09 -21.08
C PHE A 99 2.86 -23.90 -21.88
N LEU A 100 3.66 -24.20 -22.90
CA LEU A 100 4.16 -23.25 -23.90
C LEU A 100 3.40 -23.43 -25.22
N MET A 101 2.85 -22.34 -25.76
CA MET A 101 2.14 -22.34 -27.04
C MET A 101 2.98 -21.64 -28.11
N THR A 102 3.57 -22.39 -29.06
CA THR A 102 4.32 -21.78 -30.17
C THR A 102 3.49 -21.77 -31.47
N GLY A 103 3.15 -20.59 -31.99
CA GLY A 103 2.52 -20.40 -33.32
C GLY A 103 1.55 -19.21 -33.45
N ARG A 104 1.44 -18.62 -34.66
CA ARG A 104 0.37 -17.66 -35.02
C ARG A 104 -0.94 -18.44 -35.22
N ILE A 105 -1.98 -18.16 -34.42
CA ILE A 105 -3.34 -18.60 -34.75
C ILE A 105 -3.86 -17.69 -35.86
N TYR A 106 -3.61 -18.06 -37.12
CA TYR A 106 -4.45 -17.57 -38.21
C TYR A 106 -5.82 -18.24 -38.07
N LYS A 107 -6.87 -17.42 -38.18
CA LYS A 107 -8.23 -17.83 -38.56
C LYS A 107 -8.18 -19.08 -39.46
N CYS A 108 -8.60 -20.23 -38.95
CA CYS A 108 -9.15 -21.36 -39.71
C CYS A 108 -9.40 -22.54 -38.76
N ILE A 109 -10.58 -22.58 -38.13
CA ILE A 109 -11.42 -23.80 -38.13
C ILE A 109 -12.86 -23.34 -38.34
N SER A 110 -13.14 -23.02 -39.60
CA SER A 110 -14.43 -23.28 -40.26
C SER A 110 -14.01 -24.35 -41.27
N ILE A 111 -14.29 -25.65 -41.12
CA ILE A 111 -15.57 -26.36 -41.19
C ILE A 111 -15.27 -27.82 -40.81
N ILE A 112 -16.13 -28.41 -39.96
CA ILE A 112 -16.73 -29.77 -39.99
C ILE A 112 -17.57 -29.79 -38.68
N LEU A 113 -18.79 -29.25 -38.72
CA LEU A 113 -20.07 -29.99 -38.63
C LEU A 113 -20.02 -31.11 -37.57
N ASN A 114 -20.84 -31.13 -36.51
CA ASN A 114 -22.26 -30.84 -36.49
C ASN A 114 -22.80 -30.66 -35.04
N LEU A 115 -23.89 -29.88 -34.95
CA LEU A 115 -24.85 -29.70 -33.86
C LEU A 115 -24.63 -28.66 -32.73
N CYS A 116 -25.58 -27.70 -32.75
CA CYS A 116 -26.12 -26.82 -31.69
C CYS A 116 -25.29 -25.58 -31.29
N ILE A 117 -25.41 -24.44 -31.98
CA ILE A 117 -26.47 -23.41 -31.91
C ILE A 117 -26.45 -22.57 -30.61
N ILE A 118 -25.92 -21.35 -30.78
CA ILE A 118 -26.29 -20.02 -30.22
C ILE A 118 -26.14 -19.87 -28.69
N ILE A 119 -25.25 -19.02 -28.18
CA ILE A 119 -25.41 -17.59 -27.80
C ILE A 119 -24.02 -17.24 -27.18
N LEU A 120 -23.22 -16.22 -27.51
CA LEU A 120 -23.45 -14.78 -27.39
C LEU A 120 -22.30 -14.02 -28.04
N LEU A 121 -22.66 -13.13 -28.96
CA LEU A 121 -21.88 -12.05 -29.49
C LEU A 121 -21.74 -10.97 -28.40
N TYR A 122 -20.73 -11.00 -27.51
CA TYR A 122 -20.45 -9.82 -26.67
C TYR A 122 -18.95 -9.69 -26.33
N THR A 123 -18.39 -8.57 -26.77
CA THR A 123 -17.22 -7.87 -26.21
C THR A 123 -15.82 -8.37 -26.60
N TYR A 124 -15.45 -8.08 -27.84
CA TYR A 124 -14.09 -7.67 -28.18
C TYR A 124 -13.84 -6.25 -27.60
N LEU A 125 -13.69 -6.14 -26.28
CA LEU A 125 -13.30 -4.89 -25.58
C LEU A 125 -12.98 -5.22 -24.11
N ARG A 126 -11.77 -4.84 -23.67
CA ARG A 126 -11.16 -5.08 -22.34
C ARG A 126 -10.69 -6.52 -22.07
N ILE A 127 -9.45 -6.80 -22.45
CA ILE A 127 -8.59 -7.63 -21.61
C ILE A 127 -7.54 -6.69 -21.01
N GLY A 128 -7.96 -6.03 -19.93
CA GLY A 128 -7.08 -5.28 -19.07
C GLY A 128 -6.30 -6.26 -18.19
N ARG A 129 -4.98 -6.09 -18.16
CA ARG A 129 -4.03 -6.48 -17.09
C ARG A 129 -4.65 -7.34 -15.97
N PHE A 130 -4.47 -8.65 -16.04
CA PHE A 130 -4.76 -9.55 -14.93
C PHE A 130 -3.73 -9.30 -13.80
N ASN A 131 -4.19 -8.57 -12.80
CA ASN A 131 -3.44 -8.06 -11.66
C ASN A 131 -3.27 -9.10 -10.55
N MET A 132 -2.32 -8.85 -9.64
CA MET A 132 -2.29 -9.33 -8.25
C MET A 132 -3.51 -8.83 -7.43
N GLN A 133 -4.73 -9.03 -7.91
CA GLN A 133 -5.99 -8.58 -7.31
C GLN A 133 -6.51 -9.54 -6.24
N PHE A 134 -6.15 -10.83 -6.30
CA PHE A 134 -6.83 -11.91 -5.57
C PHE A 134 -6.62 -11.97 -4.05
N LEU A 135 -5.89 -11.04 -3.43
CA LEU A 135 -5.74 -10.99 -1.97
C LEU A 135 -5.79 -9.57 -1.40
N ARG A 136 -6.02 -8.52 -2.19
CA ARG A 136 -6.02 -7.15 -1.64
C ARG A 136 -7.22 -6.99 -0.71
N GLN A 137 -6.99 -6.42 0.46
CA GLN A 137 -8.05 -6.10 1.40
C GLN A 137 -7.93 -4.64 1.83
N VAL A 138 -9.05 -3.92 1.75
CA VAL A 138 -9.14 -2.52 2.15
C VAL A 138 -10.41 -2.36 2.97
N GLU A 139 -10.29 -1.75 4.14
CA GLU A 139 -11.41 -1.41 4.99
C GLU A 139 -11.33 0.05 5.42
N VAL A 140 -12.47 0.73 5.36
CA VAL A 140 -12.63 2.11 5.81
C VAL A 140 -13.73 2.13 6.85
N ARG A 141 -13.40 2.62 8.05
CA ARG A 141 -14.37 2.89 9.11
C ARG A 141 -14.60 4.39 9.19
N ILE A 142 -15.86 4.81 9.19
CA ILE A 142 -16.27 6.21 9.40
C ILE A 142 -17.12 6.29 10.65
N GLU A 143 -16.75 7.20 11.55
CA GLU A 143 -17.51 7.56 12.75
C GLU A 143 -18.01 9.00 12.59
N SER A 144 -19.32 9.21 12.65
CA SER A 144 -19.92 10.55 12.57
C SER A 144 -19.88 11.27 13.92
N PRO A 145 -20.13 12.59 13.97
CA PRO A 145 -20.05 13.37 15.20
C PRO A 145 -21.06 12.97 16.29
N ASP A 146 -22.12 12.25 15.90
CA ASP A 146 -23.14 11.69 16.78
C ASP A 146 -22.83 10.24 17.21
N GLY A 147 -21.65 9.70 16.85
CA GLY A 147 -21.18 8.38 17.26
C GLY A 147 -21.68 7.21 16.41
N ARG A 148 -22.38 7.46 15.28
CA ARG A 148 -22.73 6.37 14.36
C ARG A 148 -21.48 5.89 13.63
N VAL A 149 -21.33 4.57 13.52
CA VAL A 149 -20.19 3.94 12.84
C VAL A 149 -20.67 3.19 11.60
N LYS A 150 -19.98 3.38 10.47
CA LYS A 150 -20.13 2.57 9.26
C LYS A 150 -18.79 2.02 8.82
N ILE A 151 -18.79 0.76 8.36
CA ILE A 151 -17.61 0.06 7.87
C ILE A 151 -17.84 -0.26 6.38
N PHE A 152 -16.86 0.07 5.56
CA PHE A 152 -16.82 -0.21 4.14
C PHE A 152 -15.63 -1.11 3.88
N SER A 153 -15.88 -2.33 3.40
CA SER A 153 -14.84 -3.30 3.11
C SER A 153 -14.81 -3.63 1.62
N HIS A 154 -13.60 -3.91 1.15
CA HIS A 154 -13.34 -4.63 -0.08
C HIS A 154 -12.48 -5.84 0.26
N ASP A 155 -13.01 -7.03 0.03
CA ASP A 155 -12.28 -8.28 0.17
C ASP A 155 -12.50 -9.13 -1.09
N SER A 156 -11.50 -9.91 -1.51
CA SER A 156 -11.52 -10.66 -2.78
C SER A 156 -12.45 -11.89 -2.80
N LYS A 157 -13.05 -12.24 -1.65
CA LYS A 157 -13.87 -13.43 -1.35
C LYS A 157 -15.29 -13.09 -0.88
N GLY A 158 -15.59 -11.84 -0.54
CA GLY A 158 -16.83 -11.43 0.14
C GLY A 158 -17.96 -10.91 -0.77
N ALA A 159 -19.20 -10.96 -0.24
CA ALA A 159 -20.42 -10.52 -0.92
C ALA A 159 -20.64 -8.98 -0.92
N ASN A 160 -19.98 -8.24 -0.01
CA ASN A 160 -20.07 -6.78 0.08
C ASN A 160 -18.78 -6.15 -0.44
N LEU A 161 -18.77 -5.82 -1.73
CA LEU A 161 -17.62 -5.24 -2.42
C LEU A 161 -17.81 -3.74 -2.62
N PHE A 162 -17.41 -2.94 -1.64
CA PHE A 162 -17.25 -1.50 -1.92
C PHE A 162 -16.04 -1.30 -2.82
N SER A 163 -16.17 -0.35 -3.74
CA SER A 163 -15.00 0.14 -4.45
C SER A 163 -14.35 1.24 -3.62
N ILE A 164 -13.07 1.07 -3.31
CA ILE A 164 -12.30 1.93 -2.41
C ILE A 164 -10.96 2.24 -3.06
N GLU A 165 -10.56 3.51 -3.03
CA GLU A 165 -9.21 3.95 -3.37
C GLU A 165 -8.65 4.82 -2.25
N PHE A 166 -7.34 4.76 -2.05
CA PHE A 166 -6.64 5.51 -1.02
C PHE A 166 -5.26 5.99 -1.49
N ASP A 167 -4.84 7.10 -0.89
CA ASP A 167 -3.50 7.65 -0.99
C ASP A 167 -3.12 8.20 0.39
N VAL A 168 -2.21 7.51 1.07
CA VAL A 168 -1.73 7.83 2.42
C VAL A 168 -0.33 8.40 2.29
N LEU A 169 -0.18 9.70 2.46
CA LEU A 169 1.13 10.34 2.51
C LEU A 169 1.67 10.25 3.93
N PHE A 170 2.90 9.78 4.12
CA PHE A 170 3.61 9.82 5.40
C PHE A 170 4.77 10.81 5.33
N ASP A 171 4.44 12.10 5.23
CA ASP A 171 5.38 13.20 5.07
C ASP A 171 5.34 14.22 6.23
N LYS A 172 5.23 15.53 5.96
CA LYS A 172 5.00 16.55 7.01
C LYS A 172 3.52 16.70 7.34
N THR A 173 2.65 16.43 6.39
CA THR A 173 1.21 16.67 6.47
C THR A 173 0.43 15.45 6.95
N ASN A 174 0.99 14.26 6.74
CA ASN A 174 0.33 12.98 7.02
C ASN A 174 -1.11 12.94 6.49
N LEU A 175 -1.30 13.50 5.30
CA LEU A 175 -2.61 13.65 4.68
C LEU A 175 -2.98 12.34 4.01
N THR A 176 -4.14 11.81 4.36
CA THR A 176 -4.70 10.63 3.71
C THR A 176 -5.94 11.04 2.93
N THR A 177 -6.00 10.64 1.66
CA THR A 177 -7.18 10.80 0.81
C THR A 177 -7.82 9.44 0.61
N ILE A 178 -9.14 9.35 0.82
CA ILE A 178 -9.93 8.13 0.65
C ILE A 178 -11.09 8.44 -0.27
N SER A 179 -11.32 7.55 -1.24
CA SER A 179 -12.43 7.62 -2.19
C SER A 179 -13.30 6.38 -2.05
N LEU A 180 -14.57 6.59 -1.71
CA LEU A 180 -15.61 5.56 -1.66
C LEU A 180 -16.57 5.74 -2.83
N TYR A 181 -16.83 4.64 -3.54
CA TYR A 181 -17.67 4.65 -4.72
C TYR A 181 -19.10 4.18 -4.38
N ASN A 182 -20.07 4.85 -4.97
CA ASN A 182 -21.51 4.53 -4.96
C ASN A 182 -22.10 4.36 -3.55
N VAL A 183 -21.64 5.18 -2.60
CA VAL A 183 -22.19 5.23 -1.24
C VAL A 183 -23.49 6.05 -1.18
N LEU A 184 -24.33 5.74 -0.18
CA LEU A 184 -25.60 6.44 0.08
C LEU A 184 -25.36 7.88 0.56
N ASN A 185 -26.35 8.76 0.37
CA ASN A 185 -26.36 10.13 0.92
C ASN A 185 -26.11 10.12 2.44
N SER A 186 -26.72 9.19 3.15
CA SER A 186 -26.54 9.06 4.60
C SER A 186 -25.09 8.77 5.01
N THR A 187 -24.24 8.25 4.12
CA THR A 187 -22.79 8.11 4.36
C THR A 187 -22.07 9.43 4.11
N VAL A 188 -22.46 10.18 3.09
CA VAL A 188 -21.90 11.52 2.83
C VAL A 188 -22.17 12.44 4.02
N ASP A 189 -23.40 12.41 4.54
CA ASP A 189 -23.81 13.21 5.70
C ASP A 189 -23.01 12.86 6.96
N MET A 190 -22.56 11.61 7.09
CA MET A 190 -21.68 11.19 8.20
C MET A 190 -20.30 11.84 8.14
N CYS A 191 -19.84 12.31 6.97
CA CYS A 191 -18.56 13.01 6.83
C CYS A 191 -18.64 14.50 7.15
N ALA A 192 -19.84 15.04 7.39
CA ALA A 192 -20.02 16.44 7.74
C ALA A 192 -19.77 16.66 9.25
N PRO A 193 -19.01 17.71 9.63
CA PRO A 193 -18.83 18.05 11.03
C PRO A 193 -20.13 18.58 11.64
N LYS A 194 -20.28 18.40 12.95
CA LYS A 194 -21.31 19.05 13.75
C LYS A 194 -20.76 20.38 14.27
N THR A 195 -21.09 21.46 13.57
CA THR A 195 -20.59 22.80 13.87
C THR A 195 -21.14 23.32 15.20
N GLY A 196 -20.25 23.76 16.08
CA GLY A 196 -20.61 24.43 17.33
C GLY A 196 -20.63 25.96 17.19
N LYS A 197 -20.90 26.67 18.30
CA LYS A 197 -20.92 28.15 18.32
C LYS A 197 -19.53 28.75 18.11
N LYS A 198 -18.49 28.09 18.63
CA LYS A 198 -17.08 28.42 18.38
C LYS A 198 -16.44 27.32 17.55
N LYS A 199 -15.32 27.65 16.88
CA LYS A 199 -14.52 26.67 16.14
C LYS A 199 -14.06 25.51 17.03
N SER A 200 -13.70 25.79 18.28
CA SER A 200 -13.33 24.79 19.31
C SER A 200 -14.45 23.81 19.66
N ASP A 201 -15.71 24.19 19.43
CA ASP A 201 -16.89 23.39 19.80
C ASP A 201 -17.34 22.49 18.63
N THR A 202 -16.65 22.57 17.48
CA THR A 202 -16.95 21.77 16.29
C THR A 202 -16.48 20.34 16.52
N ILE A 203 -17.41 19.39 16.40
CA ILE A 203 -17.12 17.97 16.48
C ILE A 203 -16.99 17.44 15.06
N HIS A 204 -15.80 16.95 14.71
CA HIS A 204 -15.52 16.40 13.39
C HIS A 204 -15.81 14.89 13.36
N SER A 205 -16.24 14.42 12.19
CA SER A 205 -16.27 13.00 11.88
C SER A 205 -14.84 12.45 11.85
N ARG A 206 -14.69 11.16 12.13
CA ARG A 206 -13.41 10.46 12.13
C ARG A 206 -13.42 9.34 11.11
N ALA A 207 -12.24 9.00 10.59
CA ALA A 207 -12.08 7.78 9.82
C ALA A 207 -10.80 7.03 10.15
N GLU A 208 -10.87 5.72 9.94
CA GLU A 208 -9.76 4.78 10.04
C GLU A 208 -9.66 4.02 8.71
N LEU A 209 -8.43 3.84 8.21
CA LEU A 209 -8.13 3.10 6.98
C LEU A 209 -7.24 1.91 7.33
N PHE A 210 -7.75 0.72 7.03
CA PHE A 210 -7.04 -0.54 7.14
C PHE A 210 -6.76 -1.08 5.74
N VAL A 211 -5.53 -1.54 5.53
CA VAL A 211 -5.10 -2.10 4.25
C VAL A 211 -4.18 -3.28 4.49
N GLY A 212 -4.16 -4.20 3.53
CA GLY A 212 -3.21 -5.30 3.55
C GLY A 212 -3.58 -6.41 2.57
N TYR A 213 -3.28 -7.64 2.95
CA TYR A 213 -3.46 -8.81 2.08
C TYR A 213 -4.09 -9.99 2.84
N GLY A 214 -5.03 -10.68 2.20
CA GLY A 214 -5.64 -11.89 2.74
C GLY A 214 -6.45 -11.59 4.00
N ASN A 215 -5.95 -12.04 5.16
CA ASN A 215 -6.53 -11.77 6.48
C ASN A 215 -5.67 -10.79 7.31
N ASP A 216 -4.57 -10.30 6.75
CA ASP A 216 -3.64 -9.39 7.41
C ASP A 216 -3.96 -7.95 7.02
N LEU A 217 -4.80 -7.30 7.84
CA LEU A 217 -5.15 -5.89 7.73
C LEU A 217 -4.40 -5.09 8.78
N SER A 218 -3.70 -4.05 8.33
CA SER A 218 -3.03 -3.10 9.21
C SER A 218 -3.66 -1.73 9.09
N LEU A 219 -3.81 -1.04 10.23
CA LEU A 219 -4.22 0.36 10.27
C LEU A 219 -3.09 1.24 9.71
N VAL A 220 -3.33 1.93 8.60
CA VAL A 220 -2.32 2.80 7.95
C VAL A 220 -2.63 4.29 8.09
N ALA A 221 -3.88 4.64 8.37
CA ALA A 221 -4.26 6.02 8.63
C ALA A 221 -5.45 6.11 9.58
N LYS A 222 -5.45 7.15 10.40
CA LYS A 222 -6.52 7.53 11.32
C LYS A 222 -6.56 9.05 11.39
N GLY A 223 -7.71 9.62 11.70
CA GLY A 223 -7.81 11.05 11.97
C GLY A 223 -9.20 11.63 11.77
N ASP A 224 -9.29 12.96 11.94
CA ASP A 224 -10.51 13.72 11.68
C ASP A 224 -10.67 13.93 10.17
N ILE A 225 -11.91 13.86 9.68
CA ILE A 225 -12.25 14.26 8.32
C ILE A 225 -12.15 15.78 8.22
N LEU A 226 -11.16 16.25 7.46
CA LEU A 226 -10.88 17.67 7.25
C LEU A 226 -11.81 18.28 6.21
N GLN A 227 -12.05 17.54 5.14
CA GLN A 227 -12.89 17.93 4.02
C GLN A 227 -13.45 16.69 3.33
N HIS A 228 -14.65 16.81 2.78
CA HIS A 228 -15.23 15.81 1.89
C HIS A 228 -15.83 16.50 0.66
N LYS A 229 -15.86 15.79 -0.46
CA LYS A 229 -16.50 16.23 -1.70
C LYS A 229 -17.17 15.04 -2.36
N VAL A 230 -18.28 15.30 -3.04
CA VAL A 230 -18.95 14.33 -3.88
C VAL A 230 -18.76 14.75 -5.33
N SER A 231 -18.32 13.82 -6.17
CA SER A 231 -18.21 14.02 -7.61
C SER A 231 -18.84 12.84 -8.35
N ALA A 232 -19.14 13.04 -9.64
CA ALA A 232 -19.58 11.97 -10.52
C ALA A 232 -18.53 11.74 -11.60
N ARG A 233 -18.26 10.47 -11.92
CA ARG A 233 -17.39 10.06 -13.03
C ARG A 233 -18.08 8.95 -13.81
N GLY A 234 -18.71 9.32 -14.92
CA GLY A 234 -19.58 8.40 -15.65
C GLY A 234 -20.75 7.94 -14.77
N PRO A 235 -21.03 6.63 -14.66
CA PRO A 235 -22.11 6.13 -13.80
C PRO A 235 -21.74 6.12 -12.31
N ASP A 236 -20.46 6.32 -11.96
CA ASP A 236 -20.00 6.24 -10.60
C ASP A 236 -20.16 7.57 -9.86
N ARG A 237 -20.74 7.50 -8.66
CA ARG A 237 -20.72 8.59 -7.67
C ARG A 237 -19.58 8.35 -6.70
N ILE A 238 -18.73 9.34 -6.49
CA ILE A 238 -17.50 9.21 -5.71
C ILE A 238 -17.54 10.19 -4.54
N LEU A 239 -17.54 9.65 -3.32
CA LEU A 239 -17.28 10.40 -2.10
C LEU A 239 -15.77 10.36 -1.85
N GLU A 240 -15.10 11.50 -2.02
CA GLU A 240 -13.69 11.67 -1.65
C GLU A 240 -13.61 12.49 -0.37
N PHE A 241 -12.83 12.04 0.60
CA PHE A 241 -12.57 12.80 1.81
C PHE A 241 -11.11 12.68 2.24
N LYS A 242 -10.66 13.69 2.99
CA LYS A 242 -9.29 13.76 3.49
C LYS A 242 -9.28 13.67 5.01
N ILE A 243 -8.39 12.84 5.54
CA ILE A 243 -8.17 12.71 6.98
C ILE A 243 -6.75 13.11 7.37
N SER A 244 -6.62 13.65 8.58
CA SER A 244 -5.34 13.93 9.21
C SER A 244 -5.48 13.90 10.73
N ASP A 245 -4.38 13.58 11.41
CA ASP A 245 -4.32 13.52 12.86
C ASP A 245 -4.23 14.91 13.49
N LEU A 246 -5.14 15.21 14.41
CA LEU A 246 -5.10 16.36 15.34
C LEU A 246 -5.01 17.75 14.68
N LEU A 247 -5.07 17.85 13.35
CA LEU A 247 -4.86 19.11 12.63
C LEU A 247 -5.92 20.15 13.01
N ASN A 248 -7.20 19.77 13.03
CA ASN A 248 -8.28 20.65 13.44
C ASN A 248 -8.09 21.14 14.88
N GLN A 249 -7.71 20.25 15.80
CA GLN A 249 -7.48 20.61 17.21
C GLN A 249 -6.36 21.65 17.34
N LEU A 250 -5.24 21.48 16.65
CA LEU A 250 -4.06 22.35 16.76
C LEU A 250 -4.27 23.77 16.22
N TYR A 251 -5.18 23.94 15.27
CA TYR A 251 -5.52 25.23 14.64
C TYR A 251 -6.87 25.80 15.11
N SER A 252 -7.54 25.15 16.07
CA SER A 252 -8.80 25.64 16.65
C SER A 252 -8.63 26.37 17.98
N PHE A 253 -7.46 26.24 18.61
CA PHE A 253 -7.15 26.88 19.89
C PHE A 253 -6.05 27.92 19.75
N SER A 254 -6.23 29.03 20.46
CA SER A 254 -5.21 30.03 20.73
C SER A 254 -4.70 29.89 22.17
N VAL A 255 -3.40 30.05 22.36
CA VAL A 255 -2.74 29.93 23.66
C VAL A 255 -2.40 31.31 24.18
N ILE A 256 -2.91 31.65 25.37
CA ILE A 256 -2.61 32.91 26.09
C ILE A 256 -2.11 32.54 27.48
N GLU A 257 -0.82 32.26 27.59
CA GLU A 257 -0.19 31.75 28.81
C GLU A 257 1.26 32.20 28.94
N THR A 258 1.71 32.34 30.18
CA THR A 258 3.10 32.61 30.53
C THR A 258 3.62 31.50 31.44
N PHE A 259 4.76 30.93 31.07
CA PHE A 259 5.48 29.95 31.87
C PHE A 259 6.79 30.57 32.35
N GLN A 260 7.18 30.27 33.58
CA GLN A 260 8.42 30.74 34.19
C GLN A 260 9.13 29.59 34.90
N LYS A 261 10.45 29.49 34.76
CA LYS A 261 11.30 28.47 35.38
C LYS A 261 10.72 27.05 35.24
N THR A 262 10.25 26.71 34.05
CA THR A 262 9.54 25.45 33.79
C THR A 262 10.22 24.67 32.67
N LEU A 263 10.29 23.34 32.81
CA LEU A 263 10.79 22.45 31.77
C LEU A 263 9.84 22.39 30.57
N VAL A 264 10.38 22.20 29.36
CA VAL A 264 9.60 22.07 28.13
C VAL A 264 8.64 20.89 28.20
N SER A 265 9.06 19.75 28.75
CA SER A 265 8.18 18.58 28.93
C SER A 265 6.94 18.90 29.78
N SER A 266 7.12 19.64 30.88
CA SER A 266 6.05 20.06 31.78
C SER A 266 5.10 21.04 31.09
N ILE A 267 5.62 22.02 30.36
CA ILE A 267 4.79 22.98 29.59
C ILE A 267 3.95 22.22 28.55
N LEU A 268 4.57 21.33 27.77
CA LEU A 268 3.87 20.52 26.77
C LEU A 268 2.78 19.66 27.41
N THR A 269 3.08 18.98 28.52
CA THR A 269 2.12 18.13 29.24
C THR A 269 0.94 18.93 29.77
N GLN A 270 1.17 20.13 30.31
CA GLN A 270 0.10 21.03 30.77
C GLN A 270 -0.79 21.49 29.61
N LEU A 271 -0.19 21.89 28.48
CA LEU A 271 -0.94 22.26 27.29
C LEU A 271 -1.74 21.07 26.74
N PHE A 272 -1.16 19.87 26.70
CA PHE A 272 -1.85 18.67 26.21
C PHE A 272 -3.03 18.30 27.09
N ALA A 273 -2.89 18.37 28.42
CA ALA A 273 -4.00 18.17 29.33
C ALA A 273 -5.10 19.23 29.13
N LYS A 274 -4.72 20.51 29.07
CA LYS A 274 -5.67 21.63 28.90
C LYS A 274 -6.48 21.55 27.61
N TYR A 275 -5.82 21.16 26.51
CA TYR A 275 -6.45 21.10 25.19
C TYR A 275 -6.93 19.71 24.81
N ASN A 276 -6.95 18.75 25.75
CA ASN A 276 -7.43 17.38 25.55
C ASN A 276 -6.68 16.60 24.45
N ILE A 277 -5.35 16.74 24.40
CA ILE A 277 -4.47 15.90 23.59
C ILE A 277 -4.04 14.72 24.47
N THR A 278 -4.79 13.62 24.40
CA THR A 278 -4.63 12.48 25.31
C THR A 278 -3.64 11.43 24.82
N TYR A 279 -3.36 11.38 23.51
CA TYR A 279 -2.48 10.38 22.92
C TYR A 279 -1.23 11.01 22.32
N PHE A 280 -0.16 11.06 23.12
CA PHE A 280 1.11 11.67 22.73
C PHE A 280 2.34 10.89 23.22
N ALA A 281 3.51 11.24 22.69
CA ALA A 281 4.81 10.86 23.25
C ALA A 281 5.83 12.01 23.14
N LEU A 282 6.52 12.25 24.25
CA LEU A 282 7.66 13.15 24.34
C LEU A 282 8.93 12.29 24.35
N ARG A 283 9.77 12.42 23.33
CA ARG A 283 10.88 11.52 23.01
C ARG A 283 12.14 12.32 22.67
N PHE A 284 12.56 13.16 23.60
CA PHE A 284 13.81 13.92 23.46
C PHE A 284 14.77 13.52 24.56
N SER A 285 16.06 13.51 24.23
CA SER A 285 17.12 13.00 25.09
C SER A 285 17.53 14.00 26.16
N GLU A 286 17.31 15.28 25.92
CA GLU A 286 17.61 16.39 26.82
C GLU A 286 16.39 17.31 26.90
N ASP A 287 15.93 17.58 28.12
CA ASP A 287 14.88 18.58 28.37
C ASP A 287 15.51 19.97 28.56
N ALA A 288 14.74 21.02 28.29
CA ALA A 288 15.19 22.40 28.40
C ALA A 288 14.41 23.14 29.47
N LEU A 289 15.12 23.76 30.42
CA LEU A 289 14.52 24.69 31.38
C LEU A 289 14.32 26.04 30.70
N ILE A 290 13.08 26.53 30.70
CA ILE A 290 12.75 27.85 30.18
C ILE A 290 12.60 28.81 31.36
N ASP A 291 13.43 29.85 31.38
CA ASP A 291 13.35 30.92 32.40
C ASP A 291 12.04 31.68 32.33
N LYS A 292 11.65 32.12 31.12
CA LYS A 292 10.37 32.76 30.85
C LYS A 292 9.98 32.61 29.38
N ILE A 293 8.74 32.19 29.12
CA ILE A 293 8.13 32.22 27.78
C ILE A 293 6.69 32.68 27.91
N THR A 294 6.21 33.44 26.91
CA THR A 294 4.85 33.95 26.87
C THR A 294 4.26 33.73 25.49
N PHE A 295 3.01 33.30 25.48
CA PHE A 295 2.15 33.15 24.31
C PHE A 295 1.00 34.12 24.46
N SER A 296 0.70 34.85 23.39
CA SER A 296 -0.25 35.97 23.34
C SER A 296 -1.29 35.76 22.24
N GLY A 297 -1.82 34.53 22.13
CA GLY A 297 -2.89 34.17 21.21
C GLY A 297 -2.47 33.34 20.00
N GLU A 298 -1.20 32.88 19.95
CA GLU A 298 -0.75 32.00 18.87
C GLU A 298 -1.49 30.66 18.87
N SER A 299 -1.64 30.05 17.69
CA SER A 299 -2.26 28.73 17.57
C SER A 299 -1.50 27.68 18.39
N LEU A 300 -2.22 26.72 18.97
CA LEU A 300 -1.63 25.62 19.73
C LEU A 300 -0.54 24.88 18.94
N GLY A 301 -0.76 24.63 17.64
CA GLY A 301 0.26 24.01 16.77
C GLY A 301 1.57 24.80 16.71
N TYR A 302 1.49 26.13 16.57
CA TYR A 302 2.67 27.00 16.56
C TYR A 302 3.39 27.00 17.90
N VAL A 303 2.65 27.05 19.01
CA VAL A 303 3.21 26.98 20.36
C VAL A 303 3.99 25.68 20.57
N ILE A 304 3.42 24.54 20.19
CA ILE A 304 4.08 23.24 20.28
C ILE A 304 5.35 23.21 19.41
N ASP A 305 5.30 23.76 18.19
CA ASP A 305 6.48 23.83 17.31
C ASP A 305 7.59 24.71 17.91
N ARG A 306 7.23 25.83 18.55
CA ARG A 306 8.18 26.72 19.22
C ARG A 306 8.84 26.04 20.43
N LEU A 307 8.09 25.29 21.21
CA LEU A 307 8.59 24.50 22.34
C LEU A 307 9.46 23.33 21.88
N SER A 308 9.06 22.61 20.83
CA SER A 308 9.82 21.49 20.26
C SER A 308 11.22 21.92 19.82
N LYS A 309 11.36 23.13 19.28
CA LYS A 309 12.67 23.69 18.90
C LYS A 309 13.62 23.87 20.08
N GLN A 310 13.12 24.14 21.28
CA GLN A 310 13.96 24.34 22.48
C GLN A 310 14.69 23.05 22.88
N VAL A 311 14.07 21.90 22.62
CA VAL A 311 14.64 20.57 22.86
C VAL A 311 15.19 19.92 21.58
N LYS A 312 15.43 20.72 20.52
CA LYS A 312 15.93 20.26 19.20
C LYS A 312 15.11 19.11 18.58
N ALA A 313 13.84 19.02 18.96
CA ALA A 313 12.93 17.97 18.54
C ALA A 313 12.04 18.41 17.37
N ARG A 314 11.45 17.43 16.70
CA ARG A 314 10.47 17.64 15.63
C ARG A 314 9.14 17.04 16.04
N ARG A 315 8.07 17.75 15.70
CA ARG A 315 6.70 17.25 15.81
C ARG A 315 6.30 16.47 14.56
N TYR A 316 5.63 15.34 14.75
CA TYR A 316 4.91 14.61 13.72
C TYR A 316 3.73 13.85 14.32
N PHE A 317 2.89 13.27 13.45
CA PHE A 317 1.78 12.42 13.86
C PHE A 317 1.98 10.99 13.35
N GLN A 318 1.45 10.02 14.06
CA GLN A 318 1.40 8.65 13.61
C GLN A 318 0.21 7.95 14.25
N LEU A 319 -0.79 7.59 13.44
CA LEU A 319 -1.97 6.81 13.85
C LEU A 319 -2.69 7.42 15.07
N GLY A 320 -3.00 8.71 15.02
CA GLY A 320 -3.65 9.44 16.11
C GLY A 320 -2.70 9.93 17.20
N LYS A 321 -1.43 9.55 17.17
CA LYS A 321 -0.45 9.90 18.20
C LYS A 321 0.34 11.15 17.82
N LEU A 322 0.33 12.16 18.68
CA LEU A 322 1.26 13.30 18.59
C LEU A 322 2.64 12.88 19.11
N ILE A 323 3.66 12.94 18.27
CA ILE A 323 5.03 12.59 18.68
C ILE A 323 5.92 13.82 18.55
N ILE A 324 6.68 14.12 19.61
CA ILE A 324 7.73 15.13 19.62
C ILE A 324 9.03 14.43 19.94
N GLU A 325 9.93 14.34 18.97
CA GLU A 325 11.11 13.49 19.05
C GLU A 325 12.38 14.18 18.55
N ASP A 326 13.50 13.98 19.26
CA ASP A 326 14.82 14.42 18.81
C ASP A 326 15.57 13.29 18.08
N ASN A 327 16.56 13.67 17.25
CA ASN A 327 17.32 12.70 16.46
C ASN A 327 18.11 11.70 17.35
N ASN A 328 18.47 12.11 18.57
CA ASN A 328 19.25 11.28 19.49
C ASN A 328 18.40 10.13 20.03
N TRP A 329 17.14 10.38 20.37
CA TRP A 329 16.19 9.38 20.82
C TRP A 329 15.89 8.38 19.72
N THR A 330 15.61 8.86 18.50
CA THR A 330 15.45 8.02 17.31
C THR A 330 16.67 7.13 17.08
N THR A 331 17.86 7.60 17.44
CA THR A 331 19.10 6.81 17.31
C THR A 331 19.22 5.70 18.35
N ARG A 332 18.77 5.96 19.60
CA ARG A 332 18.95 5.07 20.76
C ARG A 332 17.82 4.06 20.98
N HIS A 333 16.59 4.38 20.59
CA HIS A 333 15.38 3.58 20.88
C HIS A 333 14.74 2.98 19.62
N LYS A 334 15.58 2.55 18.68
CA LYS A 334 15.17 2.03 17.37
C LYS A 334 14.29 0.79 17.49
N SER A 335 13.28 0.68 16.62
CA SER A 335 12.54 -0.57 16.42
C SER A 335 13.52 -1.70 16.09
N LYS A 336 13.32 -2.87 16.73
CA LYS A 336 14.07 -4.10 16.43
C LYS A 336 13.56 -4.79 15.16
N GLU A 337 12.36 -4.45 14.71
CA GLU A 337 11.79 -4.98 13.48
C GLU A 337 12.25 -4.12 12.31
N ILE A 338 13.20 -4.64 11.55
CA ILE A 338 13.70 -4.00 10.33
C ILE A 338 13.08 -4.74 9.15
N VAL A 339 12.34 -4.02 8.32
CA VAL A 339 11.75 -4.60 7.11
C VAL A 339 12.86 -4.87 6.10
N LEU A 340 13.14 -6.14 5.82
CA LEU A 340 14.01 -6.53 4.70
C LEU A 340 13.27 -6.35 3.38
N LEU A 341 13.85 -5.53 2.50
CA LEU A 341 13.40 -5.28 1.14
C LEU A 341 14.45 -5.75 0.14
N ASP A 342 14.13 -6.86 -0.51
CA ASP A 342 14.85 -7.43 -1.63
C ASP A 342 13.86 -7.89 -2.71
N ARG A 343 14.38 -8.50 -3.78
CA ARG A 343 13.56 -8.99 -4.90
C ARG A 343 12.56 -10.09 -4.51
N THR A 344 12.76 -10.76 -3.38
CA THR A 344 11.89 -11.82 -2.84
C THR A 344 10.88 -11.30 -1.83
N SER A 345 11.13 -10.17 -1.17
CA SER A 345 10.26 -9.62 -0.13
C SER A 345 9.31 -8.52 -0.63
N GLY A 346 9.22 -8.32 -1.95
CA GLY A 346 8.22 -7.45 -2.57
C GLY A 346 8.76 -6.14 -3.15
N LEU A 347 10.07 -6.00 -3.33
CA LEU A 347 10.65 -4.86 -4.07
C LEU A 347 10.11 -4.82 -5.51
N ILE A 348 9.66 -3.64 -5.95
CA ILE A 348 9.13 -3.41 -7.30
C ILE A 348 10.14 -2.58 -8.08
N GLY A 349 10.72 -3.17 -9.13
CA GLY A 349 11.73 -2.51 -9.96
C GLY A 349 13.03 -2.25 -9.21
N ASN A 350 13.85 -1.33 -9.74
CA ASN A 350 15.15 -0.98 -9.17
C ASN A 350 15.04 0.32 -8.34
N PRO A 351 15.60 0.36 -7.11
CA PRO A 351 15.77 1.59 -6.36
C PRO A 351 16.48 2.67 -7.17
N GLN A 352 15.99 3.91 -7.07
CA GLN A 352 16.54 5.07 -7.78
C GLN A 352 17.37 5.92 -6.81
N LYS A 353 18.61 6.24 -7.18
CA LYS A 353 19.47 7.07 -6.34
C LYS A 353 18.93 8.49 -6.26
N THR A 354 18.87 9.06 -5.06
CA THR A 354 18.48 10.46 -4.81
C THR A 354 19.65 11.23 -4.21
N LYS A 355 19.49 12.55 -3.99
CA LYS A 355 20.53 13.39 -3.38
C LYS A 355 20.93 12.93 -1.98
N SER A 356 19.99 12.37 -1.21
CA SER A 356 20.18 11.99 0.19
C SER A 356 20.17 10.48 0.44
N GLY A 357 19.93 9.66 -0.59
CA GLY A 357 19.89 8.21 -0.45
C GLY A 357 19.19 7.55 -1.63
N TRP A 358 18.03 6.93 -1.39
CA TRP A 358 17.32 6.13 -2.40
C TRP A 358 15.82 6.41 -2.39
N LYS A 359 15.20 6.30 -3.56
CA LYS A 359 13.75 6.20 -3.76
C LYS A 359 13.43 4.75 -4.11
N VAL A 360 12.51 4.17 -3.36
CA VAL A 360 12.20 2.74 -3.39
C VAL A 360 10.70 2.55 -3.58
N LYS A 361 10.31 1.56 -4.36
CA LYS A 361 8.92 1.12 -4.52
C LYS A 361 8.83 -0.37 -4.21
N CYS A 362 7.81 -0.78 -3.47
CA CYS A 362 7.55 -2.17 -3.13
C CYS A 362 6.03 -2.46 -3.11
N LEU A 363 5.66 -3.73 -2.96
CA LEU A 363 4.31 -4.13 -2.59
C LEU A 363 3.85 -3.34 -1.35
N LEU A 364 2.54 -3.15 -1.20
CA LEU A 364 2.00 -2.40 -0.08
C LEU A 364 2.49 -3.02 1.24
N ASN A 365 3.25 -2.25 2.02
CA ASN A 365 3.79 -2.71 3.28
C ASN A 365 3.51 -1.66 4.36
N PRO A 366 2.41 -1.84 5.14
CA PRO A 366 2.00 -0.94 6.21
C PRO A 366 3.06 -0.67 7.29
N LEU A 367 4.07 -1.54 7.42
CA LEU A 367 5.16 -1.37 8.39
C LEU A 367 6.16 -0.28 7.99
N ILE A 368 6.13 0.15 6.72
CA ILE A 368 7.07 1.17 6.21
C ILE A 368 6.43 2.54 6.35
N THR A 369 6.74 3.23 7.45
CA THR A 369 6.35 4.62 7.68
C THR A 369 7.57 5.51 7.89
N LYS A 370 7.37 6.83 7.86
CA LYS A 370 8.43 7.80 8.15
C LYS A 370 9.04 7.56 9.54
N GLY A 371 10.36 7.60 9.62
CA GLY A 371 11.11 7.35 10.85
C GLY A 371 11.49 5.89 11.07
N GLU A 372 10.86 4.95 10.36
CA GLU A 372 11.20 3.53 10.43
C GLU A 372 12.47 3.21 9.64
N LYS A 373 13.08 2.08 9.97
CA LYS A 373 14.21 1.52 9.22
C LYS A 373 13.75 0.48 8.22
N VAL A 374 14.45 0.45 7.10
CA VAL A 374 14.35 -0.62 6.12
C VAL A 374 15.74 -1.14 5.80
N HIS A 375 15.90 -2.45 5.69
CA HIS A 375 17.10 -3.06 5.15
C HIS A 375 16.90 -3.22 3.65
N LEU A 376 17.66 -2.50 2.84
CA LEU A 376 17.62 -2.64 1.39
C LEU A 376 18.73 -3.58 0.94
N SER A 377 18.36 -4.72 0.39
CA SER A 377 19.28 -5.65 -0.25
C SER A 377 18.95 -5.76 -1.73
N PHE A 378 19.80 -5.17 -2.56
CA PHE A 378 19.57 -5.05 -3.98
C PHE A 378 20.90 -5.01 -4.74
N HIS A 379 20.94 -5.72 -5.86
CA HIS A 379 22.02 -5.62 -6.83
C HIS A 379 21.46 -5.09 -8.15
N ASN A 380 21.97 -3.93 -8.59
CA ASN A 380 21.72 -3.41 -9.93
C ASN A 380 22.76 -3.98 -10.87
N ASN A 381 22.37 -4.91 -11.73
CA ASN A 381 23.28 -5.53 -12.68
C ASN A 381 23.67 -4.56 -13.81
N THR A 382 22.83 -3.55 -14.12
CA THR A 382 23.09 -2.57 -15.17
C THR A 382 24.14 -1.53 -14.79
N THR A 383 24.16 -1.12 -13.52
CA THR A 383 25.13 -0.14 -13.00
C THR A 383 26.20 -0.77 -12.10
N ASN A 384 26.20 -2.11 -11.99
CA ASN A 384 26.99 -2.91 -11.05
C ASN A 384 26.95 -2.41 -9.58
N SER A 385 25.89 -1.69 -9.20
CA SER A 385 25.78 -1.14 -7.85
C SER A 385 25.12 -2.16 -6.92
N LYS A 386 25.82 -2.53 -5.85
CA LYS A 386 25.27 -3.36 -4.78
C LYS A 386 24.91 -2.50 -3.58
N ILE A 387 23.72 -2.71 -3.04
CA ILE A 387 23.24 -2.13 -1.80
C ILE A 387 22.89 -3.29 -0.90
N ASP A 388 23.43 -3.29 0.31
CA ASP A 388 23.06 -4.23 1.35
C ASP A 388 23.26 -3.53 2.70
N SER A 389 22.29 -2.69 3.05
CA SER A 389 22.43 -1.80 4.21
C SER A 389 21.09 -1.31 4.72
N GLU A 390 21.10 -0.75 5.92
CA GLU A 390 19.95 -0.14 6.56
C GLU A 390 19.80 1.32 6.16
N PHE A 391 18.56 1.72 5.91
CA PHE A 391 18.18 3.08 5.57
C PHE A 391 17.03 3.55 6.45
N LEU A 392 17.06 4.83 6.82
CA LEU A 392 15.98 5.53 7.52
C LEU A 392 14.98 6.09 6.51
N VAL A 393 13.70 5.76 6.67
CA VAL A 393 12.60 6.29 5.84
C VAL A 393 12.34 7.75 6.20
N LEU A 394 12.41 8.63 5.20
CA LEU A 394 12.26 10.08 5.36
C LEU A 394 10.83 10.57 5.10
N LYS A 395 10.21 10.00 4.07
CA LYS A 395 8.85 10.31 3.60
C LYS A 395 8.43 9.25 2.57
N GLY A 396 7.15 9.20 2.26
CA GLY A 396 6.64 8.34 1.20
C GLY A 396 5.12 8.31 1.17
N GLN A 397 4.59 7.31 0.48
CA GLN A 397 3.17 7.10 0.30
C GLN A 397 2.81 5.62 0.26
N HIS A 398 1.67 5.28 0.85
CA HIS A 398 0.95 4.05 0.55
C HIS A 398 -0.19 4.39 -0.39
N LYS A 399 -0.26 3.70 -1.54
CA LYS A 399 -1.28 3.98 -2.54
C LYS A 399 -1.92 2.70 -3.02
N GLY A 400 -3.24 2.71 -3.12
CA GLY A 400 -3.92 1.67 -3.84
C GLY A 400 -5.43 1.73 -3.78
N GLY A 401 -6.05 0.62 -4.12
CA GLY A 401 -7.49 0.47 -4.13
C GLY A 401 -7.95 -0.77 -4.87
N SER A 402 -9.26 -0.98 -4.88
CA SER A 402 -9.89 -2.13 -5.54
C SER A 402 -10.05 -1.95 -7.06
N ARG A 403 -10.17 -0.69 -7.54
CA ARG A 403 -10.36 -0.38 -8.97
C ARG A 403 -9.06 -0.01 -9.70
N THR A 404 -7.94 0.02 -8.98
CA THR A 404 -6.64 0.44 -9.52
C THR A 404 -5.63 -0.71 -9.54
N VAL A 405 -4.71 -0.67 -10.50
CA VAL A 405 -3.54 -1.57 -10.52
C VAL A 405 -2.58 -1.25 -9.36
N ASP A 406 -2.61 0.01 -8.90
CA ASP A 406 -1.76 0.50 -7.83
C ASP A 406 -2.17 -0.15 -6.50
N TYR A 407 -1.19 -0.74 -5.84
CA TYR A 407 -1.30 -1.28 -4.48
C TYR A 407 0.11 -1.47 -3.93
N PHE A 408 0.74 -0.35 -3.57
CA PHE A 408 2.18 -0.27 -3.35
C PHE A 408 2.54 0.66 -2.20
N THR A 409 3.78 0.53 -1.73
CA THR A 409 4.45 1.53 -0.89
C THR A 409 5.62 2.12 -1.65
N GLU A 410 5.71 3.44 -1.71
CA GLU A 410 6.83 4.16 -2.32
C GLU A 410 7.40 5.15 -1.32
N PHE A 411 8.71 5.19 -1.15
CA PHE A 411 9.33 6.03 -0.14
C PHE A 411 10.74 6.49 -0.53
N GLU A 412 11.20 7.57 0.10
CA GLU A 412 12.57 8.03 0.08
C GLU A 412 13.26 7.72 1.41
N CYS A 413 14.49 7.22 1.35
CA CYS A 413 15.27 6.87 2.53
C CYS A 413 16.72 7.35 2.42
N LYS A 414 17.41 7.45 3.56
CA LYS A 414 18.85 7.81 3.66
C LYS A 414 19.62 6.81 4.49
N ALA A 415 20.93 6.71 4.28
CA ALA A 415 21.78 5.85 5.11
C ALA A 415 21.67 6.27 6.59
N VAL A 416 21.65 5.27 7.47
CA VAL A 416 21.53 5.44 8.93
C VAL A 416 22.82 5.97 9.54
#